data_AF-A0A8S3ZWG7-F1
#
_entry.id   AF-A0A8S3ZWG7-F1
#
_cell.length_a   1.000
_cell.length_b   1.000
_cell.length_c   1.000
_cell.angle_alpha   90.00
_cell.angle_beta   90.00
_cell.angle_gamma   90.00
#
_symmetry.space_group_name_H-M   'P 1'
#
loop_
_entity.id
_entity.type
_entity.pdbx_description
1 polymer ?
#
loop_
_entity_poly.entity_id
_entity_poly.type
_entity_poly.pdbx_seq_one_letter_code
_entity_poly.pdbx_strand_id
1 'polypeptide(L)'
;VRMWINFLIPKIEDGNNFGVSIQEDVVAEARQVESEASSYLDQISRYYLQRARIISKIAKYPHIEDYRQSIKEFDERQILNLQNAILEMRNHY
;
A
#
# COMPACT_ATOMS: atom_id res chain seq x y z
N VAL A 1 0.30 16.87 -5.01
CA VAL A 1 -0.62 17.04 -6.18
C VAL A 1 -2.07 17.25 -5.75
N ARG A 2 -2.68 16.33 -4.97
CA ARG A 2 -4.09 16.45 -4.54
C ARG A 2 -4.49 17.82 -3.96
N MET A 3 -3.72 18.35 -3.01
CA MET A 3 -3.96 19.69 -2.46
C MET A 3 -3.91 20.79 -3.51
N TRP A 4 -2.96 20.70 -4.45
CA TRP A 4 -2.82 21.70 -5.51
C TRP A 4 -4.04 21.70 -6.44
N ILE A 5 -4.55 20.52 -6.82
CA ILE A 5 -5.76 20.41 -7.65
C ILE A 5 -6.98 20.97 -6.89
N ASN A 6 -7.13 20.65 -5.60
CA ASN A 6 -8.22 21.19 -4.78
C ASN A 6 -8.23 22.73 -4.74
N PHE A 7 -7.07 23.39 -4.75
CA PHE A 7 -6.99 24.85 -4.81
C PHE A 7 -7.33 25.43 -6.19
N LEU A 8 -7.32 24.62 -7.24
CA LEU A 8 -7.70 25.01 -8.60
C LEU A 8 -9.19 24.75 -8.91
N ILE A 9 -9.92 24.07 -8.02
CA ILE A 9 -11.36 23.90 -8.16
C ILE A 9 -12.03 25.27 -8.00
N PRO A 10 -12.79 25.75 -9.00
CA PRO A 10 -13.44 27.05 -8.96
C PRO A 10 -14.60 27.06 -7.95
N LYS A 11 -15.18 28.25 -7.73
CA LYS A 11 -16.44 28.34 -6.98
C LYS A 11 -17.53 27.55 -7.71
N ILE A 12 -18.44 26.98 -6.93
CA ILE A 12 -19.60 26.26 -7.47
C ILE A 12 -20.50 27.27 -8.18
N GLU A 13 -20.80 27.00 -9.45
CA GLU A 13 -21.67 27.82 -10.29
C GLU A 13 -22.73 26.94 -10.99
N ASP A 14 -23.84 27.54 -11.39
CA ASP A 14 -24.96 26.83 -12.02
C ASP A 14 -24.69 26.66 -13.53
N GLY A 15 -23.85 25.68 -13.87
CA GLY A 15 -23.48 25.35 -15.25
C GLY A 15 -21.97 25.22 -15.47
N ASN A 16 -21.56 24.72 -16.64
CA ASN A 16 -20.14 24.52 -17.01
C ASN A 16 -19.32 23.62 -16.05
N ASN A 17 -19.98 22.63 -15.43
CA ASN A 17 -19.38 21.75 -14.42
C ASN A 17 -18.53 20.60 -14.98
N PHE A 18 -18.45 20.44 -16.31
CA PHE A 18 -17.67 19.34 -16.91
C PHE A 18 -16.18 19.42 -16.54
N GLY A 19 -15.59 20.63 -16.54
CA GLY A 19 -14.20 20.79 -16.11
C GLY A 19 -13.99 20.43 -14.64
N VAL A 20 -14.98 20.74 -13.80
CA VAL A 20 -14.95 20.43 -12.36
C VAL A 20 -15.04 18.93 -12.13
N SER A 21 -15.93 18.21 -12.84
CA SER A 21 -16.02 16.74 -12.69
C SER A 21 -14.72 16.04 -13.07
N ILE A 22 -14.02 16.51 -14.11
CA ILE A 22 -12.70 15.98 -14.47
C ILE A 22 -11.67 16.26 -13.36
N GLN A 23 -11.70 17.45 -12.74
CA GLN A 23 -10.82 17.74 -11.60
C GLN A 23 -11.12 16.82 -10.40
N GLU A 24 -12.39 16.54 -10.13
CA GLU A 24 -12.82 15.62 -9.07
C GLU A 24 -12.32 14.18 -9.31
N ASP A 25 -12.44 13.69 -10.55
CA ASP A 25 -11.93 12.36 -10.95
C ASP A 25 -10.41 12.26 -10.72
N VAL A 26 -9.64 13.28 -11.11
CA VAL A 26 -8.18 13.30 -10.89
C VAL A 26 -7.83 13.39 -9.40
N VAL A 27 -8.62 14.11 -8.59
CA VAL A 27 -8.45 14.14 -7.12
C VAL A 27 -8.73 12.77 -6.51
N ALA A 28 -9.73 12.05 -7.00
CA ALA A 28 -10.05 10.69 -6.56
C ALA A 28 -8.91 9.72 -6.88
N GLU A 29 -8.36 9.78 -8.09
CA GLU A 29 -7.20 8.98 -8.49
C GLU A 29 -5.97 9.27 -7.60
N ALA A 30 -5.66 10.55 -7.38
CA ALA A 30 -4.54 10.94 -6.51
C ALA A 30 -4.73 10.45 -5.06
N ARG A 31 -5.98 10.39 -4.57
CA ARG A 31 -6.31 9.84 -3.25
C ARG A 31 -6.14 8.33 -3.21
N GLN A 32 -6.49 7.62 -4.28
CA GLN A 32 -6.31 6.17 -4.38
C GLN A 32 -4.81 5.83 -4.29
N VAL A 33 -3.97 6.51 -5.06
CA VAL A 33 -2.50 6.36 -5.01
C VAL A 33 -1.95 6.64 -3.60
N GLU A 34 -2.42 7.70 -2.93
CA GLU A 34 -2.01 8.04 -1.55
C GLU A 34 -2.38 6.91 -0.55
N SER A 35 -3.56 6.32 -0.72
CA SER A 35 -4.04 5.20 0.11
C SER A 35 -3.20 3.93 -0.11
N GLU A 36 -2.89 3.60 -1.37
CA GLU A 36 -2.08 2.44 -1.71
C GLU A 36 -0.64 2.58 -1.19
N ALA A 37 -0.02 3.75 -1.38
CA ALA A 37 1.30 4.05 -0.84
C ALA A 37 1.34 3.90 0.69
N SER A 38 0.31 4.40 1.40
CA SER A 38 0.19 4.24 2.85
C SER A 38 0.07 2.76 3.25
N SER A 39 -0.63 1.96 2.44
CA SER A 39 -0.75 0.52 2.68
C SER A 39 0.59 -0.21 2.57
N TYR A 40 1.46 0.17 1.64
CA TYR A 40 2.80 -0.44 1.52
C TYR A 40 3.66 -0.17 2.76
N LEU A 41 3.57 1.04 3.33
CA LEU A 41 4.28 1.37 4.57
C LEU A 41 3.77 0.53 5.77
N ASP A 42 2.46 0.34 5.88
CA ASP A 42 1.87 -0.51 6.94
C ASP A 42 2.28 -1.98 6.78
N GLN A 43 2.37 -2.49 5.54
CA GLN A 43 2.81 -3.85 5.27
C GLN A 43 4.22 -4.15 5.79
N ILE A 44 5.14 -3.17 5.77
CA ILE A 44 6.50 -3.33 6.32
C ILE A 44 6.43 -3.63 7.83
N SER A 45 5.63 -2.87 8.58
CA SER A 45 5.46 -3.08 10.02
C SER A 45 4.80 -4.44 10.32
N ARG A 46 3.80 -4.81 9.52
CA ARG A 46 3.11 -6.11 9.65
C ARG A 46 4.04 -7.29 9.36
N TYR A 47 4.95 -7.15 8.40
CA TYR A 47 5.95 -8.18 8.10
C TYR A 47 6.74 -8.54 9.36
N TYR A 48 7.35 -7.55 10.02
CA TYR A 48 8.16 -7.80 11.22
C TYR A 48 7.34 -8.41 12.36
N LEU A 49 6.12 -7.93 12.58
CA LEU A 49 5.26 -8.46 13.64
C LEU A 49 4.88 -9.92 13.39
N GLN A 50 4.50 -10.29 12.16
CA GLN A 50 4.14 -11.66 11.82
C GLN A 50 5.36 -12.58 11.83
N ARG A 51 6.50 -12.09 11.32
CA ARG A 51 7.78 -12.81 11.37
C ARG A 51 8.15 -13.18 12.81
N ALA A 52 8.04 -12.23 13.74
CA ALA A 52 8.31 -12.47 15.16
C ALA A 52 7.37 -13.51 15.77
N ARG A 53 6.10 -13.54 15.35
CA ARG A 53 5.13 -14.56 15.79
C ARG A 53 5.50 -15.95 15.29
N ILE A 54 5.93 -16.08 14.04
CA ILE A 54 6.41 -17.36 13.49
C ILE A 54 7.64 -17.83 14.25
N ILE A 55 8.63 -16.95 14.47
CA ILE A 55 9.84 -17.27 15.24
C ILE A 55 9.50 -17.73 16.67
N SER A 56 8.54 -17.06 17.32
CA SER A 56 8.05 -17.47 18.64
C SER A 56 7.45 -18.89 18.62
N LYS A 57 6.79 -19.28 17.53
CA LYS A 57 6.28 -20.65 17.36
C LYS A 57 7.39 -21.66 17.13
N ILE A 58 8.42 -21.33 16.34
CA ILE A 58 9.61 -22.19 16.16
C ILE A 58 10.28 -22.45 17.52
N ALA A 59 10.49 -21.40 18.31
CA ALA A 59 11.13 -21.52 19.63
C ALA A 59 10.29 -22.37 20.60
N LYS A 60 8.95 -22.21 20.57
CA LYS A 60 8.04 -22.96 21.44
C LYS A 60 7.85 -24.42 21.03
N TYR A 61 7.93 -24.71 19.72
CA TYR A 61 7.67 -26.03 19.15
C TYR A 61 8.80 -26.44 18.19
N PRO A 62 10.02 -26.70 18.70
CA PRO A 62 11.20 -26.91 17.86
C PRO A 62 11.17 -28.20 17.03
N HIS A 63 10.26 -29.13 17.34
CA HIS A 63 10.05 -30.40 16.64
C HIS A 63 9.05 -30.29 15.48
N ILE A 64 8.35 -29.15 15.33
CA ILE A 64 7.42 -28.91 14.23
C ILE A 64 8.17 -28.17 13.12
N GLU A 65 8.65 -28.93 12.14
CA GLU A 65 9.45 -28.40 11.03
C GLU A 65 8.68 -27.44 10.12
N ASP A 66 7.35 -27.54 10.06
CA ASP A 66 6.50 -26.62 9.29
C ASP A 66 6.67 -25.15 9.74
N TYR A 67 6.98 -24.90 11.01
CA TYR A 67 7.26 -23.53 11.46
C TYR A 67 8.58 -23.00 10.88
N ARG A 68 9.58 -23.86 10.67
CA ARG A 68 10.84 -23.49 10.00
C ARG A 68 10.68 -23.34 8.50
N GLN A 69 9.76 -24.07 7.89
CA GLN A 69 9.45 -23.92 6.48
C GLN A 69 8.65 -22.62 6.25
N SER A 70 7.62 -22.38 7.06
CA SER A 70 6.77 -21.19 6.93
C SER A 70 7.50 -19.86 7.09
N ILE A 71 8.56 -19.78 7.91
CA ILE A 71 9.38 -18.56 7.99
C ILE A 71 10.13 -18.28 6.68
N LYS A 72 10.61 -19.32 5.99
CA LYS A 72 11.30 -19.17 4.70
C LYS A 72 10.34 -18.68 3.63
N GLU A 73 9.19 -19.35 3.50
CA GLU A 73 8.13 -18.96 2.56
C GLU A 73 7.59 -17.56 2.85
N PHE A 74 7.49 -17.21 4.14
CA PHE A 74 7.09 -15.88 4.55
C PHE A 74 8.10 -14.82 4.12
N ASP A 75 9.39 -15.06 4.33
CA ASP A 75 10.46 -14.13 3.93
C ASP A 75 10.55 -14.03 2.39
N GLU A 76 10.44 -15.14 1.65
CA GLU A 76 10.42 -15.17 0.18
C GLU A 76 9.24 -14.37 -0.41
N ARG A 77 8.03 -14.57 0.12
CA ARG A 77 6.86 -13.81 -0.30
C ARG A 77 7.03 -12.31 -0.09
N GLN A 78 7.79 -11.91 0.93
CA GLN A 78 7.97 -10.51 1.27
C GLN A 78 8.92 -9.80 0.31
N ILE A 79 9.90 -10.53 -0.25
CA ILE A 79 10.71 -10.03 -1.37
C ILE A 79 9.81 -9.70 -2.57
N LEU A 80 8.89 -10.62 -2.94
CA LEU A 80 7.96 -10.39 -4.04
C LEU A 80 7.01 -9.21 -3.77
N ASN A 81 6.50 -9.09 -2.55
CA ASN A 81 5.65 -7.96 -2.15
C ASN A 81 6.39 -6.62 -2.28
N LEU A 82 7.65 -6.56 -1.83
CA LEU A 82 8.47 -5.35 -1.93
C LEU A 82 8.78 -4.98 -3.39
N GLN A 83 9.09 -5.98 -4.22
CA GLN A 83 9.30 -5.78 -5.66
C GLN A 83 8.05 -5.21 -6.33
N ASN A 84 6.88 -5.80 -6.06
CA ASN A 84 5.61 -5.32 -6.58
C ASN A 84 5.31 -3.90 -6.10
N ALA A 85 5.51 -3.60 -4.81
CA ALA A 85 5.30 -2.25 -4.29
C ALA A 85 6.19 -1.21 -5.03
N ILE A 86 7.44 -1.54 -5.34
CA ILE A 86 8.33 -0.66 -6.12
C ILE A 86 7.79 -0.46 -7.55
N LEU A 87 7.34 -1.54 -8.20
CA LEU A 87 6.78 -1.47 -9.55
C LEU A 87 5.50 -0.62 -9.58
N GLU A 88 4.59 -0.80 -8.62
CA GLU A 88 3.37 0.00 -8.53
C GLU A 88 3.67 1.46 -8.20
N MET A 89 4.57 1.73 -7.25
CA MET A 89 5.02 3.10 -6.98
C MET A 89 5.58 3.77 -8.24
N ARG A 90 6.37 3.06 -9.05
CA ARG A 90 6.86 3.57 -10.34
C ARG A 90 5.73 3.82 -11.32
N ASN A 91 4.74 2.93 -11.42
CA ASN A 91 3.62 3.09 -12.36
C ASN A 91 2.69 4.27 -11.98
N HIS A 92 2.68 4.67 -10.70
CA HIS A 92 1.94 5.84 -10.22
C HIS A 92 2.61 7.19 -10.50
N TYR A 93 3.90 7.21 -10.88
CA TYR A 93 4.64 8.41 -11.28
C TYR A 93 4.60 8.63 -12.79
#